data_AF-A0A2T2Z8G4-F1
#
_entry.id   AF-A0A2T2Z8G4-F1
#
_cell.length_a   1.000
_cell.length_b   1.000
_cell.length_c   1.000
_cell.angle_alpha   90.00
_cell.angle_beta   90.00
_cell.angle_gamma   90.00
#
_symmetry.space_group_name_H-M   'P 1'
#
loop_
_entity.id
_entity.type
_entity.pdbx_description
1 polymer ?
#
loop_
_entity_poly.entity_id
_entity_poly.type
_entity_poly.pdbx_seq_one_letter_code
_entity_poly.pdbx_strand_id
1 'polypeptide(L)'
;MEQAQSAGGREDRDREWDREVRGETETEQLDRNLTSLIQELRVVQTGVQLLTGFLLTLPFQARFTTVSTPMRGLYLAVVTASIAATVFLIAPVAAHRILFRQHRLGSVVRTAHTFALVGLALLGIALTGVAVLIFDTVAGAVAATVIGVCFAVLFLLTWFAHPWRERRRGAQTR
;
A
#
# COMPACT_ATOMS: atom_id res chain seq x y z
N MET A 1 40.00 14.00 6.34
CA MET A 1 39.58 13.00 5.33
C MET A 1 39.41 11.59 5.91
N GLU A 2 39.54 11.40 7.23
CA GLU A 2 39.60 10.08 7.89
C GLU A 2 38.23 9.48 8.29
N GLN A 3 37.14 10.28 8.25
CA GLN A 3 35.83 9.84 8.77
C GLN A 3 34.97 9.08 7.75
N ALA A 4 35.18 9.25 6.45
CA ALA A 4 34.35 8.61 5.40
C ALA A 4 34.69 7.13 5.15
N GLN A 5 35.93 6.70 5.39
CA GLN A 5 36.34 5.29 5.26
C GLN A 5 35.86 4.41 6.44
N SER A 6 35.47 5.03 7.57
CA SER A 6 35.00 4.30 8.75
C SER A 6 33.55 3.80 8.66
N ALA A 7 32.75 4.35 7.74
CA ALA A 7 31.33 4.01 7.58
C ALA A 7 31.11 2.75 6.71
N GLY A 8 31.80 2.63 5.57
CA GLY A 8 31.70 1.46 4.69
C GLY A 8 32.18 0.16 5.36
N GLY A 9 33.24 0.25 6.18
CA GLY A 9 33.72 -0.90 6.94
C GLY A 9 32.83 -1.33 8.12
N ARG A 10 31.84 -0.54 8.53
CA ARG A 10 30.86 -0.95 9.55
C ARG A 10 29.70 -1.72 8.92
N GLU A 11 29.18 -1.26 7.78
CA GLU A 11 28.07 -1.95 7.09
C GLU A 11 28.46 -3.35 6.60
N ASP A 12 29.69 -3.53 6.11
CA ASP A 12 30.17 -4.85 5.69
C ASP A 12 30.47 -5.77 6.87
N ARG A 13 30.95 -5.23 8.01
CA ARG A 13 31.13 -6.00 9.25
C ARG A 13 29.82 -6.40 9.91
N ASP A 14 28.79 -5.56 9.84
CA ASP A 14 27.47 -5.88 10.37
C ASP A 14 26.81 -7.01 9.54
N ARG A 15 27.01 -7.01 8.21
CA ARG A 15 26.58 -8.10 7.31
C ARG A 15 27.33 -9.41 7.57
N GLU A 16 28.63 -9.32 7.83
CA GLU A 16 29.48 -10.48 8.11
C GLU A 16 29.17 -11.07 9.50
N TRP A 17 28.94 -10.22 10.51
CA TRP A 17 28.51 -10.60 11.86
C TRP A 17 27.12 -11.27 11.86
N ASP A 18 26.13 -10.74 11.12
CA ASP A 18 24.81 -11.37 10.99
C ASP A 18 24.89 -12.76 10.32
N ARG A 19 25.80 -12.93 9.34
CA ARG A 19 26.10 -14.23 8.73
C ARG A 19 26.74 -15.20 9.73
N GLU A 20 27.71 -14.74 10.51
CA GLU A 20 28.44 -15.56 11.49
C GLU A 20 27.59 -15.95 12.70
N VAL A 21 26.71 -15.06 13.19
CA VAL A 21 25.93 -15.30 14.42
C VAL A 21 24.65 -16.11 14.15
N ARG A 22 24.05 -16.02 12.95
CA ARG A 22 22.77 -16.69 12.65
C ARG A 22 22.82 -17.73 11.53
N GLY A 23 23.81 -17.71 10.65
CA GLY A 23 23.90 -18.65 9.52
C GLY A 23 22.78 -18.53 8.49
N GLU A 24 22.03 -17.43 8.45
CA GLU A 24 20.90 -17.24 7.54
C GLU A 24 21.37 -16.98 6.09
N THR A 25 20.76 -17.69 5.15
CA THR A 25 20.93 -17.48 3.71
C THR A 25 20.21 -16.20 3.25
N GLU A 26 20.64 -15.56 2.15
CA GLU A 26 19.92 -14.38 1.58
C GLU A 26 18.44 -14.70 1.30
N THR A 27 18.15 -15.96 0.98
CA THR A 27 16.81 -16.49 0.77
C THR A 27 15.97 -16.52 2.06
N GLU A 28 16.54 -16.89 3.21
CA GLU A 28 15.84 -16.85 4.50
C GLU A 28 15.58 -15.41 4.96
N GLN A 29 16.51 -14.50 4.70
CA GLN A 29 16.32 -13.09 5.04
C GLN A 29 15.18 -12.45 4.22
N LEU A 30 15.10 -12.77 2.92
CA LEU A 30 14.00 -12.35 2.05
C LEU A 30 12.65 -12.95 2.45
N ASP A 31 12.64 -14.23 2.87
CA ASP A 31 11.44 -14.92 3.36
C ASP A 31 10.90 -14.29 4.65
N ARG A 32 11.78 -13.98 5.60
CA ARG A 32 11.41 -13.26 6.83
C ARG A 32 10.82 -11.88 6.54
N ASN A 33 11.45 -11.11 5.65
CA ASN A 33 10.95 -9.80 5.24
C ASN A 33 9.57 -9.90 4.58
N LEU A 34 9.37 -10.89 3.71
CA LEU A 34 8.08 -11.13 3.05
C LEU A 34 7.00 -11.54 4.07
N THR A 35 7.33 -12.40 5.02
CA THR A 35 6.41 -12.81 6.09
C THR A 35 6.01 -11.63 6.98
N SER A 36 6.96 -10.77 7.34
CA SER A 36 6.69 -9.52 8.08
C SER A 36 5.76 -8.60 7.27
N LEU A 37 6.04 -8.40 5.98
CA LEU A 37 5.19 -7.60 5.10
C LEU A 37 3.76 -8.15 5.03
N ILE A 38 3.58 -9.47 4.87
CA ILE A 38 2.25 -10.10 4.83
C ILE A 38 1.51 -9.89 6.15
N GLN A 39 2.20 -9.93 7.28
CA GLN A 39 1.60 -9.68 8.60
C GLN A 39 1.13 -8.22 8.72
N GLU A 40 1.93 -7.26 8.28
CA GLU A 40 1.53 -5.84 8.25
C GLU A 40 0.34 -5.62 7.30
N LEU A 41 0.38 -6.23 6.11
CA LEU A 41 -0.71 -6.15 5.13
C LEU A 41 -2.01 -6.78 5.62
N ARG A 42 -1.94 -7.78 6.50
CA ARG A 42 -3.13 -8.40 7.10
C ARG A 42 -3.93 -7.39 7.93
N VAL A 43 -3.26 -6.43 8.59
CA VAL A 43 -3.92 -5.35 9.33
C VAL A 43 -4.68 -4.43 8.38
N VAL A 44 -4.09 -4.11 7.23
CA VAL A 44 -4.73 -3.28 6.20
C VAL A 44 -5.88 -4.03 5.51
N GLN A 45 -5.72 -5.33 5.30
CA GLN A 45 -6.68 -6.17 4.61
C GLN A 45 -8.05 -6.18 5.30
N THR A 46 -8.10 -6.24 6.63
CA THR A 46 -9.37 -6.18 7.37
C THR A 46 -10.07 -4.84 7.18
N GLY A 47 -9.32 -3.73 7.16
CA GLY A 47 -9.83 -2.40 6.83
C GLY A 47 -10.44 -2.33 5.43
N VAL A 48 -9.77 -2.90 4.43
CA VAL A 48 -10.26 -2.99 3.05
C VAL A 48 -11.56 -3.78 2.94
N GLN A 49 -11.66 -4.90 3.66
CA GLN A 49 -12.84 -5.77 3.63
C GLN A 49 -14.06 -5.07 4.24
N LEU A 50 -13.85 -4.40 5.38
CA LEU A 50 -14.87 -3.60 6.03
C LEU A 50 -15.35 -2.45 5.14
N LEU A 51 -14.42 -1.70 4.54
CA LEU A 51 -14.73 -0.63 3.59
C LEU A 51 -15.54 -1.14 2.41
N THR A 52 -15.09 -2.23 1.79
CA THR A 52 -15.76 -2.86 0.65
C THR A 52 -17.16 -3.34 1.04
N GLY A 53 -17.32 -3.98 2.20
CA GLY A 53 -18.62 -4.41 2.71
C GLY A 53 -19.58 -3.25 2.91
N PHE A 54 -19.13 -2.16 3.54
CA PHE A 54 -19.94 -0.95 3.69
C PHE A 54 -20.36 -0.37 2.35
N LEU A 55 -19.41 -0.24 1.42
CA LEU A 55 -19.67 0.22 0.05
C LEU A 55 -20.75 -0.61 -0.63
N LEU A 56 -20.68 -1.95 -0.55
CA LEU A 56 -21.67 -2.84 -1.18
C LEU A 56 -23.08 -2.71 -0.59
N THR A 57 -23.22 -2.22 0.65
CA THR A 57 -24.54 -2.02 1.28
C THR A 57 -25.19 -0.69 0.93
N LEU A 58 -24.40 0.35 0.62
CA LEU A 58 -24.89 1.68 0.26
C LEU A 58 -25.99 1.71 -0.81
N PRO A 59 -25.91 0.98 -1.95
CA PRO A 59 -26.90 1.09 -3.02
C PRO A 59 -28.28 0.58 -2.62
N PHE A 60 -28.36 -0.26 -1.58
CA PHE A 60 -29.62 -0.78 -1.05
C PHE A 60 -30.26 0.13 0.01
N GLN A 61 -29.58 1.19 0.43
CA GLN A 61 -30.15 2.15 1.38
C GLN A 61 -31.14 3.07 0.67
N ALA A 62 -32.28 3.36 1.33
CA ALA A 62 -33.34 4.21 0.76
C ALA A 62 -32.83 5.57 0.24
N ARG A 63 -31.84 6.15 0.94
CA ARG A 63 -31.23 7.44 0.62
C ARG A 63 -30.29 7.41 -0.60
N PHE A 64 -29.91 6.23 -1.10
CA PHE A 64 -29.10 6.12 -2.31
C PHE A 64 -29.87 6.54 -3.57
N THR A 65 -31.20 6.37 -3.57
CA THR A 65 -32.04 6.76 -4.70
C THR A 65 -32.04 8.26 -4.97
N THR A 66 -31.76 9.09 -3.95
CA THR A 66 -31.69 10.55 -4.05
C THR A 66 -30.31 11.07 -4.43
N VAL A 67 -29.31 10.19 -4.56
CA VAL A 67 -27.95 10.55 -4.97
C VAL A 67 -27.91 10.93 -6.45
N SER A 68 -27.21 12.03 -6.74
CA SER A 68 -27.04 12.57 -8.09
C SER A 68 -26.33 11.58 -9.03
N THR A 69 -26.63 11.63 -10.32
CA THR A 69 -25.98 10.81 -11.35
C THR A 69 -24.45 10.84 -11.32
N PRO A 70 -23.77 11.99 -11.20
CA PRO A 70 -22.30 12.01 -11.11
C PRO A 70 -21.77 11.29 -9.86
N MET A 71 -22.47 11.37 -8.73
CA MET A 71 -22.07 10.67 -7.51
C MET A 71 -22.29 9.16 -7.59
N ARG A 72 -23.27 8.68 -8.37
CA ARG A 72 -23.38 7.25 -8.68
C ARG A 72 -22.17 6.74 -9.49
N GLY A 73 -21.69 7.54 -10.44
CA GLY A 73 -20.46 7.24 -11.19
C GLY A 73 -19.23 7.19 -10.29
N LEU A 74 -19.08 8.18 -9.39
CA LEU A 74 -18.03 8.18 -8.38
C LEU A 74 -18.11 6.95 -7.46
N TYR A 75 -19.31 6.62 -6.99
CA TYR A 75 -19.55 5.42 -6.17
C TYR A 75 -19.07 4.15 -6.88
N LEU A 76 -19.43 3.93 -8.15
CA LEU A 76 -18.97 2.76 -8.88
C LEU A 76 -17.44 2.73 -9.01
N ALA A 77 -16.81 3.86 -9.32
CA ALA A 77 -15.35 3.96 -9.38
C ALA A 77 -14.69 3.61 -8.03
N VAL A 78 -15.26 4.08 -6.92
CA VAL A 78 -14.78 3.81 -5.56
C VAL A 78 -14.93 2.34 -5.18
N VAL A 79 -16.07 1.73 -5.50
CA VAL A 79 -16.30 0.28 -5.30
C VAL A 79 -15.27 -0.53 -6.09
N THR A 80 -15.08 -0.22 -7.38
CA THR A 80 -14.11 -0.90 -8.23
C THR A 80 -12.69 -0.73 -7.69
N ALA A 81 -12.31 0.47 -7.24
CA ALA A 81 -11.00 0.71 -6.62
C ALA A 81 -10.82 -0.11 -5.34
N SER A 82 -11.84 -0.23 -4.49
CA SER A 82 -11.80 -1.02 -3.25
C SER A 82 -11.66 -2.52 -3.53
N ILE A 83 -12.40 -3.04 -4.51
CA ILE A 83 -12.29 -4.44 -4.94
C ILE A 83 -10.90 -4.70 -5.55
N ALA A 84 -10.42 -3.81 -6.41
CA ALA A 84 -9.08 -3.93 -6.99
C ALA A 84 -7.99 -3.89 -5.90
N ALA A 85 -8.10 -2.98 -4.93
CA ALA A 85 -7.21 -2.94 -3.76
C ALA A 85 -7.18 -4.29 -3.04
N THR A 86 -8.35 -4.89 -2.81
CA THR A 86 -8.47 -6.23 -2.20
C THR A 86 -7.69 -7.29 -2.99
N VAL A 87 -7.87 -7.33 -4.32
CA VAL A 87 -7.17 -8.29 -5.19
C VAL A 87 -5.66 -8.11 -5.10
N PHE A 88 -5.17 -6.88 -5.19
CA PHE A 88 -3.74 -6.57 -5.11
C PHE A 88 -3.14 -6.85 -3.73
N LEU A 89 -3.87 -6.62 -2.64
CA LEU A 89 -3.41 -6.93 -1.28
C LEU A 89 -3.38 -8.42 -0.97
N ILE A 90 -4.18 -9.24 -1.65
CA ILE A 90 -4.15 -10.71 -1.52
C ILE A 90 -3.02 -11.32 -2.37
N ALA A 91 -2.60 -10.66 -3.45
CA ALA A 91 -1.59 -11.17 -4.38
C ALA A 91 -0.25 -11.60 -3.72
N PRO A 92 0.32 -10.89 -2.73
CA PRO A 92 1.52 -11.33 -2.01
C PRO A 92 1.39 -12.72 -1.38
N VAL A 93 0.22 -13.01 -0.80
CA VAL A 93 -0.06 -14.31 -0.16
C VAL A 93 -0.12 -15.41 -1.22
N ALA A 94 -0.71 -15.13 -2.38
CA ALA A 94 -0.74 -16.06 -3.51
C ALA A 94 0.66 -16.27 -4.10
N ALA A 95 1.45 -15.20 -4.26
CA ALA A 95 2.82 -15.25 -4.77
C ALA A 95 3.72 -16.10 -3.85
N HIS A 96 3.60 -15.92 -2.53
CA HIS A 96 4.27 -16.77 -1.54
C HIS A 96 3.90 -18.25 -1.73
N ARG A 97 2.60 -18.57 -1.85
CA ARG A 97 2.14 -19.97 -1.93
C ARG A 97 2.49 -20.68 -3.26
N ILE A 98 2.55 -19.94 -4.38
CA ILE A 98 2.79 -20.51 -5.72
C ILE A 98 4.28 -20.59 -6.05
N LEU A 99 5.07 -19.54 -5.76
CA LEU A 99 6.47 -19.47 -6.22
C LEU A 99 7.47 -20.12 -5.26
N PHE A 100 7.08 -20.47 -4.03
CA PHE A 100 7.91 -21.32 -3.15
C PHE A 100 8.22 -22.68 -3.79
N ARG A 101 7.33 -23.20 -4.64
CA ARG A 101 7.58 -24.44 -5.40
C ARG A 101 8.63 -24.28 -6.49
N GLN A 102 9.02 -23.06 -6.88
CA GLN A 102 9.88 -22.79 -8.03
C GLN A 102 11.30 -22.26 -7.68
N HIS A 103 11.67 -22.17 -6.39
CA HIS A 103 13.03 -21.78 -5.94
C HIS A 103 13.58 -20.44 -6.50
N ARG A 104 12.71 -19.53 -6.97
CA ARG A 104 13.08 -18.22 -7.57
C ARG A 104 12.71 -17.03 -6.67
N LEU A 105 13.17 -17.06 -5.42
CA LEU A 105 12.78 -16.16 -4.32
C LEU A 105 13.05 -14.66 -4.59
N GLY A 106 14.14 -14.30 -5.26
CA GLY A 106 14.52 -12.89 -5.46
C GLY A 106 13.60 -12.05 -6.38
N SER A 107 12.79 -12.69 -7.23
CA SER A 107 11.79 -12.00 -8.09
C SER A 107 10.43 -11.90 -7.40
N VAL A 108 10.12 -12.84 -6.49
CA VAL A 108 8.86 -12.91 -5.75
C VAL A 108 8.70 -11.70 -4.85
N VAL A 109 9.74 -11.36 -4.07
CA VAL A 109 9.67 -10.27 -3.09
C VAL A 109 9.43 -8.92 -3.75
N ARG A 110 10.12 -8.64 -4.87
CA ARG A 110 9.90 -7.40 -5.65
C ARG A 110 8.49 -7.31 -6.20
N THR A 111 7.97 -8.41 -6.74
CA THR A 111 6.62 -8.46 -7.32
C THR A 111 5.55 -8.32 -6.23
N ALA A 112 5.71 -9.01 -5.11
CA ALA A 112 4.82 -8.92 -3.95
C ALA A 112 4.81 -7.50 -3.35
N HIS A 113 5.97 -6.85 -3.26
CA HIS A 113 6.07 -5.47 -2.82
C HIS A 113 5.35 -4.50 -3.76
N THR A 114 5.51 -4.64 -5.08
CA THR A 114 4.78 -3.82 -6.06
C THR A 114 3.27 -4.02 -5.94
N PHE A 115 2.79 -5.25 -5.79
CA PHE A 115 1.35 -5.50 -5.59
C PHE A 115 0.83 -4.88 -4.29
N ALA A 116 1.59 -4.98 -3.19
CA ALA A 116 1.25 -4.36 -1.93
C ALA A 116 1.12 -2.83 -2.06
N LEU A 117 2.09 -2.18 -2.71
CA LEU A 117 2.07 -0.74 -2.96
C LEU A 117 0.88 -0.32 -3.82
N VAL A 118 0.64 -1.01 -4.95
CA VAL A 118 -0.51 -0.73 -5.83
C VAL A 118 -1.83 -0.91 -5.07
N GLY A 119 -1.94 -1.97 -4.25
CA GLY A 119 -3.11 -2.23 -3.42
C GLY A 119 -3.36 -1.12 -2.40
N LEU A 120 -2.32 -0.66 -1.69
CA LEU A 120 -2.40 0.49 -0.78
C LEU A 120 -2.80 1.78 -1.51
N ALA A 121 -2.31 1.98 -2.74
CA ALA A 121 -2.65 3.14 -3.57
C ALA A 121 -4.16 3.18 -3.87
N LEU A 122 -4.68 2.05 -4.36
CA LEU A 122 -6.09 1.88 -4.68
C LEU A 122 -6.98 2.02 -3.46
N LEU A 123 -6.53 1.53 -2.30
CA LEU A 123 -7.22 1.74 -1.03
C LEU A 123 -7.29 3.23 -0.66
N GLY A 124 -6.20 3.98 -0.82
CA GLY A 124 -6.21 5.43 -0.57
C GLY A 124 -7.18 6.18 -1.49
N ILE A 125 -7.24 5.80 -2.77
CA ILE A 125 -8.22 6.33 -3.72
C ILE A 125 -9.66 6.00 -3.27
N ALA A 126 -9.91 4.75 -2.86
CA ALA A 126 -11.22 4.33 -2.39
C ALA A 126 -11.65 5.10 -1.14
N LEU A 127 -10.78 5.24 -0.14
CA LEU A 127 -11.05 6.02 1.08
C LEU A 127 -11.33 7.49 0.77
N THR A 128 -10.56 8.08 -0.15
CA THR A 128 -10.76 9.47 -0.59
C THR A 128 -12.13 9.63 -1.23
N GLY A 129 -12.50 8.74 -2.15
CA GLY A 129 -13.79 8.80 -2.82
C GLY A 129 -14.97 8.52 -1.88
N VAL A 130 -14.82 7.62 -0.90
CA VAL A 130 -15.82 7.43 0.18
C VAL A 130 -15.98 8.71 0.99
N ALA A 131 -14.89 9.38 1.38
CA ALA A 131 -14.98 10.65 2.09
C ALA A 131 -15.72 11.72 1.28
N VAL A 132 -15.43 11.84 -0.02
CA VAL A 132 -16.14 12.75 -0.92
C VAL A 132 -17.64 12.43 -0.98
N LEU A 133 -18.01 11.15 -1.14
CA LEU A 133 -19.41 10.71 -1.17
C LEU A 133 -20.15 11.06 0.14
N ILE A 134 -19.52 10.83 1.29
CA ILE A 134 -20.12 11.14 2.60
C ILE A 134 -20.27 12.65 2.77
N PHE A 135 -19.24 13.43 2.46
CA PHE A 135 -19.30 14.88 2.62
C PHE A 135 -20.28 15.54 1.65
N ASP A 136 -20.40 15.04 0.41
CA ASP A 136 -21.40 15.52 -0.54
C ASP A 136 -22.83 15.29 -0.03
N THR A 137 -23.08 14.09 0.50
CA THR A 137 -24.41 13.69 0.98
C THR A 137 -24.83 14.37 2.29
N VAL A 138 -23.87 14.79 3.13
CA VAL A 138 -24.13 15.40 4.45
C VAL A 138 -24.00 16.92 4.44
N ALA A 139 -22.98 17.46 3.76
CA ALA A 139 -22.59 18.87 3.84
C ALA A 139 -22.57 19.58 2.45
N GLY A 140 -22.88 18.85 1.38
CA GLY A 140 -22.97 19.38 0.02
C GLY A 140 -21.63 19.48 -0.73
N ALA A 141 -21.72 19.92 -1.98
CA ALA A 141 -20.62 19.84 -2.96
C ALA A 141 -19.36 20.62 -2.56
N VAL A 142 -19.49 21.74 -1.85
CA VAL A 142 -18.34 22.56 -1.41
C VAL A 142 -17.51 21.78 -0.40
N ALA A 143 -18.16 21.19 0.60
CA ALA A 143 -17.49 20.38 1.62
C ALA A 143 -16.85 19.12 1.00
N ALA A 144 -17.54 18.49 0.05
CA ALA A 144 -17.02 17.36 -0.73
C ALA A 144 -15.75 17.72 -1.53
N THR A 145 -15.72 18.91 -2.12
CA THR A 145 -14.56 19.38 -2.89
C THR A 145 -13.38 19.67 -1.97
N VAL A 146 -13.61 20.36 -0.84
CA VAL A 146 -12.55 20.65 0.15
C VAL A 146 -11.94 19.36 0.67
N ILE A 147 -12.76 18.39 1.08
CA ILE A 147 -12.24 17.12 1.61
C ILE A 147 -11.53 16.33 0.52
N GLY A 148 -12.06 16.30 -0.71
CA GLY A 148 -11.43 15.64 -1.85
C GLY A 148 -10.04 16.21 -2.15
N VAL A 149 -9.89 17.54 -2.15
CA VAL A 149 -8.58 18.20 -2.34
C VAL A 149 -7.64 17.88 -1.17
N CYS A 150 -8.11 17.97 0.08
CA CYS A 150 -7.29 17.63 1.24
C CYS A 150 -6.74 16.20 1.18
N PHE A 151 -7.59 15.22 0.88
CA PHE A 151 -7.18 13.83 0.74
C PHE A 151 -6.30 13.60 -0.48
N ALA A 152 -6.59 14.24 -1.62
CA ALA A 152 -5.74 14.16 -2.81
C ALA A 152 -4.34 14.71 -2.53
N VAL A 153 -4.22 15.85 -1.84
CA VAL A 153 -2.95 16.43 -1.41
C VAL A 153 -2.25 15.49 -0.43
N LEU A 154 -2.95 14.94 0.56
CA LEU A 154 -2.36 13.99 1.52
C LEU A 154 -1.83 12.74 0.80
N PHE A 155 -2.59 12.21 -0.14
CA PHE A 155 -2.21 11.05 -0.94
C PHE A 155 -1.00 11.36 -1.82
N LEU A 156 -1.01 12.50 -2.51
CA LEU A 156 0.13 12.98 -3.30
C LEU A 156 1.36 13.19 -2.42
N LEU A 157 1.24 13.84 -1.26
CA LEU A 157 2.37 14.03 -0.34
C LEU A 157 2.94 12.69 0.11
N THR A 158 2.09 11.72 0.46
CA THR A 158 2.53 10.38 0.87
C THR A 158 3.23 9.66 -0.28
N TRP A 159 2.64 9.70 -1.48
CA TRP A 159 3.13 9.01 -2.66
C TRP A 159 4.34 9.68 -3.29
N PHE A 160 4.47 11.00 -3.23
CA PHE A 160 5.66 11.74 -3.66
C PHE A 160 6.76 11.69 -2.62
N ALA A 161 6.44 11.64 -1.32
CA ALA A 161 7.43 11.47 -0.26
C ALA A 161 8.19 10.14 -0.38
N HIS A 162 7.54 9.07 -0.84
CA HIS A 162 8.19 7.76 -1.06
C HIS A 162 9.37 7.84 -2.06
N PRO A 163 9.19 8.23 -3.34
CA PRO A 163 10.27 8.34 -4.31
C PRO A 163 11.26 9.44 -3.94
N TRP A 164 10.83 10.51 -3.26
CA TRP A 164 11.77 11.55 -2.81
C TRP A 164 12.69 11.07 -1.69
N ARG A 165 12.21 10.21 -0.78
CA ARG A 165 13.03 9.60 0.27
C ARG A 165 14.03 8.60 -0.31
N GLU A 166 13.63 7.84 -1.32
CA GLU A 166 14.54 6.93 -2.04
C GLU A 166 15.61 7.69 -2.83
N ARG A 167 15.22 8.76 -3.54
CA ARG A 167 16.17 9.62 -4.27
C ARG A 167 17.17 10.31 -3.35
N ARG A 168 16.75 10.75 -2.16
CA ARG A 168 17.66 11.38 -1.18
C ARG A 168 18.64 10.38 -0.55
N ARG A 169 18.25 9.11 -0.39
CA ARG A 169 19.14 8.04 0.08
C ARG A 169 20.18 7.65 -0.97
N GLY A 170 19.82 7.66 -2.26
CA GLY A 170 20.77 7.41 -3.36
C GLY A 170 21.79 8.54 -3.60
N ALA A 171 21.58 9.72 -3.04
CA ALA A 171 22.50 10.86 -3.16
C ALA A 171 23.58 10.91 -2.06
N GLN A 172 23.49 10.08 -1.01
CA GLN A 172 24.46 10.02 0.09
C GLN A 172 25.52 8.92 -0.07
N THR A 173 25.37 8.02 -1.06
CA THR A 173 26.29 6.91 -1.35
C THR A 173 27.17 7.13 -2.59
N ARG A 174 27.36 8.37 -3.02
CA ARG A 174 28.31 8.73 -4.10
C ARG A 174 29.40 9.67 -3.61
#